data_AF-A0A810QBU9-F1
#
_entry.id   AF-A0A810QBU9-F1
#
_cell.length_a   1.000
_cell.length_b   1.000
_cell.length_c   1.000
_cell.angle_alpha   90.00
_cell.angle_beta   90.00
_cell.angle_gamma   90.00
#
_symmetry.space_group_name_H-M   'P 1'
#
loop_
_entity.id
_entity.type
_entity.pdbx_description
1 polymer ?
#
loop_
_entity_poly.entity_id
_entity_poly.type
_entity_poly.pdbx_seq_one_letter_code
_entity_poly.pdbx_strand_id
1 'polypeptide(L)'
;MKQHPLQTAGRVRLPYTRRRSDARCVTSLSQLPDVPELKAYGPDFFAGHALLLVSDTTASGSLRPTLHTADIADGHGTVRLQRPLPARNQCVTQDMATWLLWAEVPAFWADLSWAVANPALPPERLSRY
;
A
#
# COMPACT_ATOMS: atom_id res chain seq x y z
N MET A 1 -11.22 -18.04 -1.88
CA MET A 1 -10.61 -16.72 -1.60
C MET A 1 -11.49 -15.99 -0.60
N LYS A 2 -10.96 -15.59 0.55
CA LYS A 2 -11.71 -14.78 1.52
C LYS A 2 -11.27 -13.33 1.40
N GLN A 3 -12.23 -12.45 1.14
CA GLN A 3 -12.02 -11.01 1.15
C GLN A 3 -12.15 -10.49 2.57
N HIS A 4 -11.09 -9.87 3.05
CA HIS A 4 -11.05 -9.19 4.32
C HIS A 4 -11.12 -7.69 4.05
N PRO A 5 -12.12 -6.97 4.59
CA PRO A 5 -12.15 -5.51 4.46
C PRO A 5 -10.91 -4.93 5.15
N LEU A 6 -10.22 -4.01 4.48
CA LEU A 6 -9.08 -3.31 5.03
C LEU A 6 -9.50 -1.89 5.43
N GLN A 7 -9.21 -1.52 6.68
CA GLN A 7 -9.35 -0.14 7.12
C GLN A 7 -8.02 0.58 6.91
N THR A 8 -8.00 1.59 6.05
CA THR A 8 -6.81 2.42 5.87
C THR A 8 -6.58 3.22 7.15
N ALA A 9 -5.54 2.88 7.90
CA ALA A 9 -5.16 3.58 9.12
C ALA A 9 -4.52 4.93 8.80
N GLY A 10 -3.73 4.99 7.72
CA GLY A 10 -3.21 6.24 7.20
C GLY A 10 -2.64 6.13 5.80
N ARG A 11 -2.27 7.29 5.26
CA ARG A 11 -1.60 7.42 3.97
C ARG A 11 -0.72 8.65 3.96
N VAL A 12 0.41 8.55 3.26
CA VAL A 12 1.32 9.67 3.01
C VAL A 12 1.71 9.69 1.54
N ARG A 13 1.90 10.90 1.00
CA ARG A 13 2.48 11.07 -0.33
C ARG A 13 4.00 11.04 -0.19
N LEU A 14 4.64 10.10 -0.86
CA LEU A 14 6.11 10.01 -0.93
C LEU A 14 6.63 10.72 -2.18
N PRO A 15 7.88 11.23 -2.13
CA PRO A 15 8.55 11.71 -3.33
C PRO A 15 8.62 10.60 -4.38
N TYR A 16 8.30 10.96 -5.64
CA TYR A 16 8.40 10.03 -6.75
C TYR A 16 9.87 9.72 -7.04
N THR A 17 10.26 8.45 -6.89
CA THR A 17 11.61 7.97 -7.22
C THR A 17 11.58 7.05 -8.46
N ARG A 18 10.71 6.04 -8.46
CA ARG A 18 10.43 5.15 -9.60
C ARG A 18 9.02 4.59 -9.52
N ARG A 19 8.53 4.00 -10.61
CA ARG A 19 7.29 3.21 -10.60
C ARG A 19 7.48 1.96 -9.73
N ARG A 20 6.74 1.89 -8.63
CA ARG A 20 6.73 0.72 -7.75
C ARG A 20 5.31 0.46 -7.25
N SER A 21 4.96 -0.83 -7.20
CA SER A 21 3.75 -1.30 -6.55
C SER A 21 4.17 -2.47 -5.69
N ASP A 22 4.17 -2.27 -4.38
CA ASP A 22 4.68 -3.22 -3.41
C ASP A 22 3.74 -3.25 -2.20
N ALA A 23 3.53 -4.43 -1.65
CA ALA A 23 2.80 -4.61 -0.42
C ALA A 23 3.64 -5.50 0.50
N ARG A 24 3.78 -5.09 1.75
CA ARG A 24 4.54 -5.84 2.75
C ARG A 24 3.97 -5.61 4.14
N CYS A 25 3.94 -6.66 4.94
CA CYS A 25 3.64 -6.53 6.36
C CYS A 25 4.91 -6.19 7.15
N VAL A 26 4.73 -5.36 8.16
CA VAL A 26 5.76 -4.96 9.11
C VAL A 26 5.31 -5.36 10.51
N THR A 27 6.20 -6.01 11.24
CA THR A 27 6.00 -6.43 12.64
C THR A 27 7.00 -5.78 13.58
N SER A 28 7.84 -4.88 13.10
CA SER A 28 8.82 -4.21 13.94
C SER A 28 9.16 -2.83 13.43
N LEU A 29 9.48 -1.93 14.35
CA LEU A 29 9.86 -0.54 14.05
C LEU A 29 11.04 -0.46 13.08
N SER A 30 11.98 -1.42 13.15
CA SER A 30 13.15 -1.46 12.26
C SER A 30 12.81 -1.66 10.78
N GLN A 31 11.62 -2.17 10.47
CA GLN A 31 11.16 -2.38 9.09
C GLN A 31 10.29 -1.22 8.58
N LEU A 32 9.88 -0.29 9.47
CA LEU A 32 9.10 0.87 9.08
C LEU A 32 9.98 1.84 8.26
N PRO A 33 9.45 2.38 7.15
CA PRO A 33 10.12 3.47 6.46
C PRO A 33 10.18 4.72 7.35
N ASP A 34 11.18 5.58 7.13
CA ASP A 34 11.37 6.83 7.89
C ASP A 34 10.29 7.86 7.50
N VAL A 35 9.09 7.64 8.01
CA VAL A 35 7.88 8.42 7.77
C VAL A 35 7.36 8.87 9.14
N PRO A 36 7.20 10.18 9.37
CA PRO A 36 6.83 10.69 10.68
C PRO A 36 5.46 10.16 11.16
N GLU A 37 4.52 9.92 10.25
CA GLU A 37 3.21 9.34 10.57
C GLU A 37 3.32 7.91 11.12
N LEU A 38 4.35 7.15 10.73
CA LEU A 38 4.58 5.80 11.24
C LEU A 38 5.30 5.79 12.59
N LYS A 39 5.93 6.90 12.99
CA LYS A 39 6.57 7.05 14.32
C LYS A 39 5.56 7.06 15.47
N ALA A 40 4.26 7.22 15.16
CA ALA A 40 3.19 7.08 16.12
C ALA A 40 2.99 5.63 16.60
N TYR A 41 3.41 4.63 15.81
CA TYR A 41 3.32 3.23 16.20
C TYR A 41 4.51 2.84 17.08
N GLY A 42 4.21 2.25 18.24
CA GLY A 42 5.20 1.79 19.21
C GLY A 42 5.44 0.27 19.13
N PRO A 43 6.45 -0.25 19.85
CA PRO A 43 6.72 -1.69 19.91
C PRO A 43 5.56 -2.48 20.53
N ASP A 44 4.79 -1.88 21.45
CA ASP A 44 3.62 -2.49 22.08
C ASP A 44 2.50 -2.83 21.08
N PHE A 45 2.35 -2.02 20.02
CA PHE A 45 1.39 -2.30 18.96
C PHE A 45 1.74 -3.62 18.24
N PHE A 46 3.03 -3.81 17.96
CA PHE A 46 3.52 -4.97 17.23
C PHE A 46 3.50 -6.29 18.00
N ALA A 47 3.25 -6.25 19.31
CA ALA A 47 3.12 -7.46 20.13
C ALA A 47 1.92 -8.34 19.73
N GLY A 48 0.87 -7.73 19.17
CA GLY A 48 -0.34 -8.44 18.70
C GLY A 48 -0.82 -8.03 17.31
N HIS A 49 -0.25 -6.97 16.74
CA HIS A 49 -0.65 -6.42 15.45
C HIS A 49 0.53 -6.31 14.49
N ALA A 50 0.23 -6.15 13.21
CA ALA A 50 1.19 -5.85 12.17
C ALA A 50 0.66 -4.65 11.35
N LEU A 51 1.56 -3.97 10.67
CA LEU A 51 1.22 -2.92 9.72
C LEU A 51 1.41 -3.42 8.30
N LEU A 52 0.33 -3.45 7.54
CA LEU A 52 0.38 -3.75 6.12
C LEU A 52 0.70 -2.46 5.36
N LEU A 53 1.96 -2.30 4.96
CA LEU A 53 2.43 -1.17 4.16
C LEU A 53 2.23 -1.46 2.67
N VAL A 54 1.60 -0.55 1.97
CA VAL A 54 1.37 -0.65 0.53
C VAL A 54 1.86 0.62 -0.15
N SER A 55 2.80 0.47 -1.07
CA SER A 55 3.25 1.53 -1.96
C SER A 55 2.60 1.37 -3.33
N ASP A 56 1.98 2.42 -3.86
CA ASP A 56 1.43 2.43 -5.22
C ASP A 56 1.80 3.74 -5.92
N THR A 57 2.42 3.62 -7.10
CA THR A 57 2.72 4.76 -7.95
C THR A 57 1.57 5.02 -8.91
N THR A 58 0.98 6.20 -8.76
CA THR A 58 -0.10 6.69 -9.62
C THR A 58 0.43 7.59 -10.71
N ALA A 59 -0.19 7.53 -11.89
CA ALA A 59 0.10 8.43 -13.02
C ALA A 59 -0.33 9.89 -12.76
N SER A 60 -1.06 10.12 -11.67
CA SER A 60 -1.55 11.43 -11.28
C SER A 60 -1.68 11.52 -9.76
N GLY A 61 -1.00 12.49 -9.17
CA GLY A 61 -1.03 12.79 -7.74
C GLY A 61 -2.38 13.28 -7.25
N SER A 62 -3.31 13.62 -8.15
CA SER A 62 -4.70 13.88 -7.78
C SER A 62 -5.47 12.61 -7.41
N LEU A 63 -5.02 11.44 -7.89
CA LEU A 63 -5.59 10.16 -7.51
C LEU A 63 -5.08 9.80 -6.11
N ARG A 64 -6.02 9.72 -5.18
CA ARG A 64 -5.75 9.35 -3.79
C ARG A 64 -6.21 7.91 -3.58
N PRO A 65 -5.32 6.91 -3.71
CA PRO A 65 -5.68 5.52 -3.44
C PRO A 65 -6.09 5.37 -1.97
N THR A 66 -6.87 4.32 -1.71
CA THR A 66 -7.21 3.82 -0.38
C THR A 66 -7.15 2.30 -0.38
N LEU A 67 -6.77 1.72 0.75
CA LEU A 67 -6.86 0.27 0.95
C LEU A 67 -8.34 -0.10 1.01
N HIS A 68 -8.74 -1.12 0.26
CA HIS A 68 -10.14 -1.53 0.17
C HIS A 68 -10.34 -2.93 0.76
N THR A 69 -9.68 -3.93 0.17
CA THR A 69 -9.78 -5.32 0.61
C THR A 69 -8.43 -6.02 0.52
N ALA A 70 -8.22 -6.98 1.40
CA ALA A 70 -7.18 -8.00 1.30
C ALA A 70 -7.83 -9.33 0.92
N ASP A 71 -7.45 -9.88 -0.23
CA ASP A 71 -7.78 -11.24 -0.63
C ASP A 71 -6.67 -12.17 -0.12
N ILE A 72 -6.98 -13.04 0.83
CA ILE A 72 -6.01 -14.02 1.34
C ILE A 72 -6.33 -15.40 0.76
N ALA A 73 -5.34 -16.04 0.17
CA ALA A 73 -5.41 -17.38 -0.39
C ALA A 73 -4.06 -18.10 -0.23
N ASP A 74 -4.06 -19.31 0.31
CA ASP A 74 -2.91 -20.22 0.33
C ASP A 74 -1.61 -19.59 0.89
N GLY A 75 -1.70 -18.76 1.95
CA GLY A 75 -0.52 -18.09 2.52
C GLY A 75 -0.07 -16.82 1.77
N HIS A 76 -0.79 -16.44 0.71
CA HIS A 76 -0.56 -15.24 -0.07
C HIS A 76 -1.68 -14.22 0.15
N GLY A 77 -1.30 -13.02 0.57
CA GLY A 77 -2.19 -11.88 0.73
C GLY A 77 -2.12 -10.97 -0.50
N THR A 78 -3.25 -10.63 -1.08
CA THR A 78 -3.33 -9.68 -2.19
C THR A 78 -4.14 -8.48 -1.77
N VAL A 79 -3.52 -7.29 -1.76
CA VAL A 79 -4.20 -6.04 -1.44
C VAL A 79 -4.80 -5.42 -2.67
N ARG A 80 -6.09 -5.15 -2.63
CA ARG A 80 -6.78 -4.33 -3.61
C ARG A 80 -6.86 -2.89 -3.13
N LEU A 81 -6.35 -2.00 -3.98
CA LEU A 81 -6.49 -0.56 -3.81
C LEU A 81 -7.73 -0.07 -4.53
N GLN A 82 -8.55 0.71 -3.85
CA GLN A 82 -9.60 1.49 -4.48
C GLN A 82 -9.03 2.84 -4.88
N ARG A 83 -9.26 3.21 -6.14
CA ARG A 83 -8.89 4.50 -6.69
C ARG A 83 -10.19 5.19 -7.10
N PRO A 84 -10.54 6.35 -6.52
CA PRO A 84 -11.69 7.10 -7.01
C PRO A 84 -11.41 7.42 -8.48
N LEU A 85 -12.33 7.02 -9.37
CA LEU A 85 -12.25 7.38 -10.77
C LEU A 85 -12.22 8.91 -10.86
N PRO A 86 -11.37 9.50 -11.71
CA PRO A 86 -11.42 10.93 -11.94
C PRO A 86 -12.83 11.28 -12.41
N ALA A 87 -13.44 12.30 -11.82
CA ALA A 87 -14.73 12.80 -12.31
C ALA A 87 -14.59 13.14 -13.81
N ARG A 88 -15.68 13.04 -14.59
CA ARG A 88 -15.67 13.20 -16.06
C ARG A 88 -14.97 14.48 -16.57
N ASN A 89 -14.82 15.50 -15.71
CA ASN A 89 -14.20 16.80 -16.00
C ASN A 89 -12.93 17.08 -15.16
N GLN A 90 -12.36 16.08 -14.50
CA GLN A 90 -11.17 16.29 -13.68
C GLN A 90 -9.93 16.26 -14.58
N CYS A 91 -9.24 17.40 -14.70
CA CYS A 91 -7.92 17.47 -15.31
C CYS A 91 -6.97 16.58 -14.51
N VAL A 92 -6.60 15.45 -15.08
CA VAL A 92 -5.59 14.56 -14.54
C VAL A 92 -4.26 15.27 -14.71
N THR A 93 -3.65 15.72 -13.62
CA THR A 93 -2.30 16.30 -13.68
C THR A 93 -1.32 15.19 -14.03
N GLN A 94 -0.38 15.47 -14.93
CA GLN A 94 0.74 14.58 -15.29
C GLN A 94 1.80 14.48 -14.17
N ASP A 95 1.43 14.84 -12.94
CA ASP A 95 2.28 14.81 -11.76
C ASP A 95 2.23 13.40 -11.18
N MET A 96 3.22 12.56 -11.51
CA MET A 96 3.30 11.22 -10.94
C MET A 96 3.51 11.29 -9.42
N ALA A 97 2.78 10.49 -8.67
CA ALA A 97 2.92 10.43 -7.22
C ALA A 97 2.96 8.99 -6.71
N THR A 98 3.88 8.74 -5.78
CA THR A 98 3.93 7.48 -5.03
C THR A 98 3.20 7.68 -3.71
N TRP A 99 2.16 6.88 -3.48
CA TRP A 99 1.44 6.86 -2.23
C TRP A 99 1.90 5.68 -1.39
N LEU A 100 2.20 5.93 -0.13
CA LEU A 100 2.37 4.89 0.88
C LEU A 100 1.12 4.87 1.75
N LEU A 101 0.43 3.74 1.76
CA LEU A 101 -0.75 3.50 2.57
C LEU A 101 -0.42 2.43 3.60
N TRP A 102 -1.08 2.49 4.75
CA TRP A 102 -0.97 1.42 5.75
C TRP A 102 -2.31 1.09 6.38
N ALA A 103 -2.47 -0.18 6.72
CA ALA A 103 -3.58 -0.69 7.50
C ALA A 103 -3.05 -1.47 8.69
N GLU A 104 -3.80 -1.39 9.78
CA GLU A 104 -3.58 -2.19 10.98
C GLU A 104 -4.19 -3.56 10.73
N VAL A 105 -3.35 -4.59 10.77
CA VAL A 105 -3.73 -5.97 10.51
C VAL A 105 -3.27 -6.85 11.68
N PRO A 106 -3.83 -8.05 11.86
CA PRO A 106 -3.37 -8.97 12.90
C PRO A 106 -1.93 -9.42 12.67
N ALA A 107 -1.17 -9.70 13.74
CA ALA A 107 0.23 -10.14 13.62
C ALA A 107 0.43 -11.40 12.74
N PHE A 108 -0.53 -12.32 12.72
CA PHE A 108 -0.45 -13.55 11.90
C PHE A 108 -0.48 -13.29 10.38
N TRP A 109 -0.74 -12.05 9.95
CA TRP A 109 -0.64 -11.65 8.54
C TRP A 109 0.79 -11.34 8.10
N ALA A 110 1.73 -11.28 9.04
CA ALA A 110 3.12 -10.99 8.77
C ALA A 110 3.86 -12.11 8.02
N ASP A 111 3.47 -13.36 8.26
CA ASP A 111 4.01 -14.52 7.57
C ASP A 111 3.51 -14.67 6.13
N LEU A 112 2.50 -13.88 5.74
CA LEU A 112 1.93 -13.93 4.40
C LEU A 112 2.79 -13.14 3.42
N SER A 113 2.91 -13.67 2.20
CA SER A 113 3.50 -12.91 1.09
C SER A 113 2.47 -11.94 0.52
N TRP A 114 2.80 -10.66 0.47
CA TRP A 114 1.86 -9.61 0.05
C TRP A 114 2.12 -9.14 -1.38
N ALA A 115 1.05 -8.93 -2.13
CA ALA A 115 1.08 -8.36 -3.47
C ALA A 115 -0.01 -7.30 -3.64
N VAL A 116 0.19 -6.36 -4.56
CA VAL A 116 -0.82 -5.36 -4.92
C VAL A 116 -1.61 -5.85 -6.14
N ALA A 117 -2.91 -6.10 -5.97
CA ALA A 117 -3.81 -6.36 -7.08
C ALA A 117 -4.19 -5.06 -7.78
N ASN A 118 -4.13 -5.08 -9.12
CA ASN A 118 -4.44 -3.94 -9.98
C ASN A 118 -3.61 -2.70 -9.56
N PRO A 119 -2.29 -2.71 -9.78
CA PRO A 119 -1.47 -1.53 -9.54
C PRO A 119 -1.87 -0.38 -10.48
N ALA A 120 -1.69 0.87 -10.05
CA ALA A 120 -2.11 2.01 -10.86
C ALA A 120 -1.32 2.19 -12.15
N LEU A 121 -0.08 1.75 -12.12
CA LEU A 121 0.75 1.57 -13.29
C LEU A 121 1.32 0.16 -13.20
N PRO A 122 1.42 -0.58 -14.32
CA PRO A 122 2.24 -1.78 -14.33
C PRO A 122 3.64 -1.40 -13.82
N PRO A 123 4.27 -2.21 -12.94
CA PRO A 123 5.64 -1.96 -12.52
C PRO A 123 6.48 -1.79 -13.78
N GLU A 124 7.43 -0.87 -13.75
CA GLU A 124 8.37 -0.71 -14.86
C GLU A 124 8.91 -2.10 -15.19
N ARG A 125 8.52 -2.66 -16.35
CA ARG A 125 9.21 -3.82 -16.86
C ARG A 125 10.65 -3.34 -16.99
N LEU A 126 11.53 -3.89 -16.17
CA LEU A 126 12.94 -3.95 -16.50
C LEU A 126 12.97 -4.65 -17.86
N SER A 127 12.93 -3.86 -18.93
CA SER A 127 13.38 -4.27 -20.23
C SER A 127 14.82 -4.67 -19.99
N ARG A 128 15.04 -5.98 -19.84
CA ARG A 128 16.33 -6.61 -20.07
C ARG A 128 16.66 -6.25 -21.53
N TYR A 129 17.42 -5.16 -21.68
CA TYR A 129 18.24 -4.91 -22.85
C TYR A 129 19.55 -5.67 -22.67
#